data_AF-A0A938KR00-F1
#
_entry.id   AF-A0A938KR00-F1
#
_cell.length_a   1.000
_cell.length_b   1.000
_cell.length_c   1.000
_cell.angle_alpha   90.00
_cell.angle_beta   90.00
_cell.angle_gamma   90.00
#
_symmetry.space_group_name_H-M   'P 1'
#
loop_
_entity.id
_entity.type
_entity.pdbx_description
1 polymer ?
#
loop_
_entity_poly.entity_id
_entity_poly.type
_entity_poly.pdbx_seq_one_letter_code
_entity_poly.pdbx_strand_id
1 'polypeptide(L)'
;YCNVQDVDKEFLEDWFLSNDGPRFRATTGVSGGGGGPQWGDGTAGMNFLGLDTNLYKTYYSLKSSDIPHTWAALVKACQVLSQVPGAPQDSTRKYLDIDRILWYLAVENVFADDDSYVMKGKMDYMVYYEPESGRTFPFEYDGNSSFLSNAATSTSWTPFKNVTNANYPLLNKLLNVPEWRQRYLAHYRTILSETFNPTRLHPMIDTMNARIASLVAADTKKLYPTANYTSGVPSLKSFVTNRYNYLNTNVEVAQQGPIILRMDQYDSSGRWNIAPMPGQIARVRVKVANASQTSLVKLYYADGWVGNFQRINMWDDGLHFDSLPGDGLYGAELPGRSAMTVVRYYAEAIANNTSQSVSYFPPGAEHDVMVYRVQGGALRNGLVINELMAMNQGGPVDDNGENDDWIELHNVSNNAVNAGRYVLTDNPLNTTKWKFPRGTVVPAGGYLIVWADEDSSQGPYHANFKLSGLGETLYLYDSNAVLQDEVIFPAQVPDSTWARIPNGTGPFVRRAHTIAANNNFALSIKNNVLASRNFRLYPNPADDQIHWEISGINGFNGSDISSDGVDPSFEAELVNAAGQVLWKSSGALVPQPDASHPGGVVDVSYFPQGTYWFRMRSGNRVYLRTWIKR
;
A
#
# COMPACT_ATOMS: atom_id res chain seq x y z
N TYR A 1 26.22 -12.23 11.44
CA TYR A 1 26.36 -11.82 10.04
C TYR A 1 25.02 -11.32 9.54
N CYS A 2 25.02 -10.27 8.71
CA CYS A 2 23.81 -9.85 8.02
C CYS A 2 23.66 -10.72 6.77
N ASN A 3 22.50 -11.35 6.59
CA ASN A 3 22.13 -11.95 5.30
C ASN A 3 21.44 -10.85 4.49
N VAL A 4 22.05 -10.44 3.38
CA VAL A 4 21.57 -9.35 2.52
C VAL A 4 21.18 -10.00 1.20
N GLN A 5 19.96 -9.74 0.73
CA GLN A 5 19.50 -10.21 -0.58
C GLN A 5 20.47 -9.70 -1.65
N ASP A 6 20.98 -10.60 -2.50
CA ASP A 6 21.81 -10.18 -3.61
C ASP A 6 20.93 -9.46 -4.63
N VAL A 7 21.47 -8.43 -5.28
CA VAL A 7 20.75 -7.67 -6.29
C VAL A 7 20.93 -8.36 -7.64
N ASP A 8 20.32 -9.53 -7.75
CA ASP A 8 20.38 -10.45 -8.89
C ASP A 8 18.99 -10.68 -9.50
N LYS A 9 18.85 -11.64 -10.42
CA LYS A 9 17.57 -11.80 -11.14
C LYS A 9 16.41 -12.17 -10.22
N GLU A 10 16.67 -12.83 -9.10
CA GLU A 10 15.66 -13.16 -8.09
C GLU A 10 15.17 -11.88 -7.42
N PHE A 11 16.08 -10.97 -7.05
CA PHE A 11 15.69 -9.64 -6.57
C PHE A 11 14.81 -8.90 -7.57
N LEU A 12 15.07 -9.01 -8.87
CA LEU A 12 14.20 -8.35 -9.84
C LEU A 12 12.81 -9.00 -9.93
N GLU A 13 12.74 -10.31 -9.80
CA GLU A 13 11.48 -11.06 -9.83
C GLU A 13 10.61 -10.77 -8.60
N ASP A 14 11.21 -10.57 -7.44
CA ASP A 14 10.52 -10.23 -6.19
C ASP A 14 9.92 -8.81 -6.21
N TRP A 15 10.67 -7.86 -6.78
CA TRP A 15 10.40 -6.43 -6.58
C TRP A 15 9.94 -5.69 -7.85
N PHE A 16 10.02 -6.32 -9.02
CA PHE A 16 9.63 -5.72 -10.29
C PHE A 16 8.78 -6.71 -11.12
N LEU A 17 8.11 -6.18 -12.15
CA LEU A 17 7.19 -6.98 -12.95
C LEU A 17 7.90 -8.02 -13.84
N SER A 18 9.19 -7.81 -14.11
CA SER A 18 10.08 -8.79 -14.75
C SER A 18 11.52 -8.66 -14.24
N ASN A 19 12.32 -9.66 -14.59
CA ASN A 19 13.76 -9.71 -14.34
C ASN A 19 14.62 -9.56 -15.61
N ASP A 20 14.02 -9.11 -16.72
CA ASP A 20 14.65 -9.09 -18.06
C ASP A 20 15.60 -7.89 -18.26
N GLY A 21 15.41 -6.83 -17.47
CA GLY A 21 16.10 -5.56 -17.65
C GLY A 21 17.60 -5.61 -17.32
N PRO A 22 18.43 -4.79 -17.98
CA PRO A 22 19.83 -4.70 -17.68
C PRO A 22 20.10 -3.90 -16.42
N ARG A 23 21.15 -4.32 -15.69
CA ARG A 23 21.63 -3.64 -14.49
C ARG A 23 23.09 -3.26 -14.58
N PHE A 24 23.38 -2.01 -14.24
CA PHE A 24 24.71 -1.44 -14.30
C PHE A 24 25.14 -1.01 -12.91
N ARG A 25 26.19 -1.60 -12.37
CA ARG A 25 26.81 -1.14 -11.12
C ARG A 25 27.78 -0.01 -11.45
N ALA A 26 27.68 1.12 -10.76
CA ALA A 26 28.70 2.17 -10.83
C ALA A 26 30.02 1.64 -10.23
N THR A 27 31.14 1.84 -10.92
CA THR A 27 32.45 1.35 -10.51
C THR A 27 33.51 2.43 -10.62
N THR A 28 34.61 2.27 -9.86
CA THR A 28 35.70 3.24 -9.82
C THR A 28 36.55 3.26 -11.09
N GLY A 29 36.33 2.36 -12.05
CA GLY A 29 37.09 2.22 -13.30
C GLY A 29 38.56 1.81 -13.14
N VAL A 30 39.10 1.78 -11.90
CA VAL A 30 40.48 1.38 -11.61
C VAL A 30 40.53 0.73 -10.22
N SER A 31 40.90 -0.55 -10.17
CA SER A 31 41.35 -1.21 -8.95
C SER A 31 42.83 -0.89 -8.74
N GLY A 32 43.16 -0.04 -7.77
CA GLY A 32 44.53 0.01 -7.25
C GLY A 32 45.02 1.37 -6.76
N GLY A 33 45.46 1.39 -5.50
CA GLY A 33 46.67 2.12 -5.09
C GLY A 33 46.54 3.58 -4.68
N GLY A 34 46.51 3.83 -3.37
CA GLY A 34 47.30 4.90 -2.74
C GLY A 34 47.14 6.32 -3.30
N GLY A 35 45.91 6.83 -3.28
CA GLY A 35 45.55 8.20 -3.66
C GLY A 35 44.07 8.19 -3.97
N GLY A 36 43.24 8.62 -3.02
CA GLY A 36 41.78 8.47 -3.11
C GLY A 36 41.25 9.00 -4.46
N PRO A 37 40.31 8.30 -5.12
CA PRO A 37 39.72 8.80 -6.36
C PRO A 37 39.14 10.20 -6.17
N GLN A 38 39.19 11.03 -7.22
CA GLN A 38 38.43 12.28 -7.24
C GLN A 38 36.94 11.92 -7.24
N TRP A 39 36.28 12.07 -6.09
CA TRP A 39 34.86 11.79 -5.93
C TRP A 39 34.01 12.80 -6.71
N GLY A 40 32.88 12.34 -7.24
CA GLY A 40 31.99 13.19 -8.04
C GLY A 40 32.69 13.81 -9.25
N ASP A 41 33.44 13.02 -10.02
CA ASP A 41 34.08 13.44 -11.27
C ASP A 41 33.10 13.44 -12.47
N GLY A 42 31.87 12.96 -12.27
CA GLY A 42 30.81 12.90 -13.28
C GLY A 42 30.91 11.72 -14.24
N THR A 43 31.87 10.82 -14.07
CA THR A 43 32.09 9.70 -15.01
C THR A 43 31.07 8.57 -14.85
N ALA A 44 30.71 8.27 -13.60
CA ALA A 44 29.68 7.31 -13.25
C ALA A 44 28.53 7.97 -12.46
N GLY A 45 28.23 9.24 -12.74
CA GLY A 45 27.13 10.00 -12.13
C GLY A 45 25.83 10.03 -12.96
N MET A 46 25.71 9.17 -13.99
CA MET A 46 24.70 9.27 -15.06
C MET A 46 24.81 10.56 -15.92
N ASN A 47 26.01 11.14 -16.01
CA ASN A 47 26.27 12.21 -16.96
C ASN A 47 26.24 11.69 -18.40
N PHE A 48 25.90 12.57 -19.34
CA PHE A 48 26.01 12.25 -20.76
C PHE A 48 27.47 12.36 -21.22
N LEU A 49 28.11 11.22 -21.46
CA LEU A 49 29.51 11.14 -21.92
C LEU A 49 29.62 11.21 -23.44
N GLY A 50 28.54 10.90 -24.15
CA GLY A 50 28.48 10.80 -25.61
C GLY A 50 27.58 9.64 -26.04
N LEU A 51 27.45 9.43 -27.35
CA LEU A 51 26.61 8.34 -27.89
C LEU A 51 27.32 6.99 -27.93
N ASP A 52 28.66 6.97 -27.82
CA ASP A 52 29.43 5.73 -27.82
C ASP A 52 29.28 4.99 -26.48
N THR A 53 28.68 3.79 -26.53
CA THR A 53 28.51 2.92 -25.36
C THR A 53 29.82 2.54 -24.67
N ASN A 54 30.96 2.56 -25.37
CA ASN A 54 32.25 2.23 -24.78
C ASN A 54 32.71 3.26 -23.73
N LEU A 55 32.24 4.51 -23.83
CA LEU A 55 32.50 5.55 -22.82
C LEU A 55 31.94 5.18 -21.44
N TYR A 56 30.84 4.42 -21.42
CA TYR A 56 30.15 4.02 -20.19
C TYR A 56 30.72 2.73 -19.60
N LYS A 57 31.17 1.79 -20.45
CA LYS A 57 31.75 0.49 -20.01
C LYS A 57 33.00 0.65 -19.14
N THR A 58 33.69 1.77 -19.23
CA THR A 58 34.84 2.10 -18.38
C THR A 58 34.45 2.32 -16.92
N TYR A 59 33.24 2.86 -16.70
CA TYR A 59 32.82 3.35 -15.38
C TYR A 59 31.66 2.55 -14.79
N TYR A 60 30.98 1.74 -15.61
CA TYR A 60 29.90 0.86 -15.18
C TYR A 60 30.23 -0.59 -15.48
N SER A 61 29.84 -1.48 -14.57
CA SER A 61 29.87 -2.92 -14.79
C SER A 61 28.46 -3.45 -15.04
N LEU A 62 28.28 -4.15 -16.16
CA LEU A 62 27.04 -4.86 -16.46
C LEU A 62 26.92 -6.09 -15.55
N LYS A 63 25.80 -6.23 -14.83
CA LYS A 63 25.54 -7.35 -13.92
C LYS A 63 24.66 -8.43 -14.55
N SER A 64 23.60 -8.04 -15.25
CA SER A 64 22.73 -8.94 -16.00
C SER A 64 22.08 -8.18 -17.16
N SER A 65 21.58 -8.90 -18.17
CA SER A 65 20.70 -8.35 -19.23
C SER A 65 20.11 -9.49 -20.05
N ASP A 66 18.81 -9.43 -20.35
CA ASP A 66 18.14 -10.35 -21.29
C ASP A 66 17.62 -9.65 -22.55
N ILE A 67 17.96 -8.36 -22.71
CA ILE A 67 17.54 -7.53 -23.85
C ILE A 67 18.71 -7.21 -24.80
N PRO A 68 18.46 -7.11 -26.11
CA PRO A 68 19.46 -6.64 -27.06
C PRO A 68 19.80 -5.17 -26.82
N HIS A 69 20.99 -4.74 -27.27
CA HIS A 69 21.45 -3.35 -27.15
C HIS A 69 21.46 -2.79 -25.72
N THR A 70 21.67 -3.64 -24.71
CA THR A 70 21.77 -3.36 -23.28
C THR A 70 22.24 -1.94 -22.91
N TRP A 71 23.42 -1.53 -23.37
CA TRP A 71 24.05 -0.26 -23.00
C TRP A 71 23.33 0.97 -23.56
N ALA A 72 22.58 0.83 -24.66
CA ALA A 72 21.86 1.93 -25.29
C ALA A 72 20.81 2.55 -24.36
N ALA A 73 20.19 1.75 -23.47
CA ALA A 73 19.25 2.23 -22.48
C ALA A 73 19.91 3.22 -21.49
N LEU A 74 21.08 2.87 -20.95
CA LEU A 74 21.85 3.76 -20.06
C LEU A 74 22.29 5.05 -20.78
N VAL A 75 22.82 4.93 -22.01
CA VAL A 75 23.20 6.10 -22.82
C VAL A 75 22.00 7.00 -23.05
N LYS A 76 20.84 6.43 -23.39
CA LYS A 76 19.61 7.18 -23.65
C LYS A 76 19.12 7.92 -22.41
N ALA A 77 19.12 7.27 -21.26
CA ALA A 77 18.77 7.87 -19.98
C ALA A 77 19.68 9.08 -19.65
N CYS A 78 21.01 8.91 -19.81
CA CYS A 78 21.98 9.98 -19.58
C CYS A 78 21.79 11.15 -20.57
N GLN A 79 21.53 10.85 -21.85
CA GLN A 79 21.24 11.86 -22.87
C GLN A 79 20.00 12.69 -22.50
N VAL A 80 18.91 12.01 -22.13
CA VAL A 80 17.65 12.67 -21.75
C VAL A 80 17.85 13.52 -20.50
N LEU A 81 18.54 13.01 -19.48
CA LEU A 81 18.87 13.75 -18.27
C LEU A 81 19.67 15.03 -18.56
N SER A 82 20.60 14.99 -19.52
CA SER A 82 21.44 16.15 -19.87
C SER A 82 20.63 17.35 -20.40
N GLN A 83 19.44 17.10 -20.96
CA GLN A 83 18.56 18.10 -21.53
C GLN A 83 17.65 18.77 -20.48
N VAL A 84 17.56 18.22 -19.26
CA VAL A 84 16.84 18.84 -18.14
C VAL A 84 17.63 20.08 -17.63
N PRO A 85 16.98 21.16 -17.17
CA PRO A 85 15.52 21.36 -17.06
C PRO A 85 14.83 21.85 -18.34
N GLY A 86 15.54 21.99 -19.45
CA GLY A 86 15.00 22.53 -20.70
C GLY A 86 14.07 21.58 -21.47
N ALA A 87 14.16 20.27 -21.24
CA ALA A 87 13.31 19.28 -21.89
C ALA A 87 11.88 19.25 -21.33
N PRO A 88 10.84 19.01 -22.15
CA PRO A 88 9.48 18.80 -21.66
C PRO A 88 9.41 17.62 -20.69
N GLN A 89 8.80 17.82 -19.52
CA GLN A 89 8.75 16.81 -18.46
C GLN A 89 8.15 15.47 -18.92
N ASP A 90 7.08 15.50 -19.71
CA ASP A 90 6.44 14.29 -20.23
C ASP A 90 7.35 13.52 -21.21
N SER A 91 8.29 14.22 -21.88
CA SER A 91 9.31 13.56 -22.71
C SER A 91 10.42 12.96 -21.87
N THR A 92 10.81 13.60 -20.76
CA THR A 92 11.79 13.06 -19.81
C THR A 92 11.26 11.80 -19.11
N ARG A 93 10.02 11.84 -18.62
CA ARG A 93 9.35 10.72 -17.91
C ARG A 93 9.21 9.45 -18.74
N LYS A 94 9.27 9.54 -20.08
CA LYS A 94 9.30 8.37 -20.97
C LYS A 94 10.55 7.51 -20.83
N TYR A 95 11.66 8.07 -20.36
CA TYR A 95 12.95 7.39 -20.30
C TYR A 95 13.54 7.32 -18.89
N LEU A 96 13.10 8.18 -17.98
CA LEU A 96 13.56 8.23 -16.60
C LEU A 96 12.37 8.07 -15.66
N ASP A 97 12.52 7.19 -14.67
CA ASP A 97 11.55 7.09 -13.57
C ASP A 97 11.87 8.18 -12.54
N ILE A 98 11.37 9.39 -12.82
CA ILE A 98 11.65 10.57 -12.00
C ILE A 98 11.27 10.33 -10.55
N ASP A 99 10.17 9.64 -10.29
CA ASP A 99 9.69 9.45 -8.93
C ASP A 99 10.61 8.54 -8.10
N ARG A 100 10.98 7.36 -8.63
CA ARG A 100 11.96 6.47 -7.99
C ARG A 100 13.31 7.16 -7.79
N ILE A 101 13.76 7.96 -8.78
CA ILE A 101 15.00 8.73 -8.65
C ILE A 101 14.91 9.71 -7.46
N LEU A 102 13.80 10.43 -7.31
CA LEU A 102 13.65 11.40 -6.22
C LEU A 102 13.55 10.70 -4.85
N TRP A 103 12.88 9.56 -4.76
CA TRP A 103 12.88 8.71 -3.56
C TRP A 103 14.28 8.25 -3.20
N TYR A 104 15.01 7.68 -4.17
CA TYR A 104 16.41 7.27 -4.01
C TYR A 104 17.26 8.40 -3.43
N LEU A 105 17.27 9.57 -4.08
CA LEU A 105 18.04 10.73 -3.62
C LEU A 105 17.65 11.19 -2.21
N ALA A 106 16.37 11.11 -1.86
CA ALA A 106 15.88 11.53 -0.55
C ALA A 106 16.32 10.55 0.54
N VAL A 107 16.25 9.24 0.28
CA VAL A 107 16.70 8.18 1.20
C VAL A 107 18.21 8.31 1.46
N GLU A 108 19.03 8.37 0.41
CA GLU A 108 20.48 8.54 0.51
C GLU A 108 20.87 9.76 1.36
N ASN A 109 20.16 10.87 1.18
CA ASN A 109 20.43 12.08 1.93
C ASN A 109 19.96 11.99 3.38
N VAL A 110 18.74 11.52 3.65
CA VAL A 110 18.17 11.46 5.00
C VAL A 110 19.00 10.54 5.89
N PHE A 111 19.32 9.34 5.41
CA PHE A 111 20.14 8.35 6.11
C PHE A 111 21.62 8.74 6.14
N ALA A 112 21.98 9.70 5.29
CA ALA A 112 23.28 10.35 5.21
C ALA A 112 24.38 9.33 4.92
N ASP A 113 24.16 8.58 3.84
CA ASP A 113 25.06 7.56 3.32
C ASP A 113 26.23 8.22 2.60
N ASP A 114 27.44 8.11 3.17
CA ASP A 114 28.64 8.79 2.65
C ASP A 114 29.32 8.07 1.48
N ASP A 115 28.93 6.83 1.19
CA ASP A 115 29.43 6.05 0.05
C ASP A 115 28.49 6.13 -1.16
N SER A 116 27.26 6.60 -0.95
CA SER A 116 26.23 6.76 -1.97
C SER A 116 26.54 7.73 -3.13
N TYR A 117 25.60 7.72 -4.09
CA TYR A 117 25.52 8.73 -5.14
C TYR A 117 25.50 10.17 -4.61
N VAL A 118 24.85 10.46 -3.46
CA VAL A 118 24.70 11.84 -2.97
C VAL A 118 26.03 12.45 -2.57
N MET A 119 27.01 11.65 -2.15
CA MET A 119 28.33 12.11 -1.72
C MET A 119 29.47 11.80 -2.67
N LYS A 120 29.56 10.56 -3.18
CA LYS A 120 30.68 10.12 -4.02
C LYS A 120 30.34 10.08 -5.49
N GLY A 121 29.06 9.96 -5.83
CA GLY A 121 28.52 10.08 -7.19
C GLY A 121 28.93 8.97 -8.16
N LYS A 122 29.73 7.97 -7.74
CA LYS A 122 30.25 6.92 -8.63
C LYS A 122 30.45 5.53 -7.98
N MET A 123 29.84 5.27 -6.83
CA MET A 123 29.83 3.95 -6.20
C MET A 123 28.54 3.70 -5.44
N ASP A 124 28.36 2.43 -5.06
CA ASP A 124 27.36 1.97 -4.12
C ASP A 124 25.93 2.36 -4.52
N TYR A 125 25.71 2.26 -5.83
CA TYR A 125 24.38 2.24 -6.42
C TYR A 125 24.39 1.45 -7.72
N MET A 126 23.21 0.98 -8.10
CA MET A 126 22.97 0.30 -9.36
C MET A 126 21.98 1.10 -10.20
N VAL A 127 22.12 1.03 -11.52
CA VAL A 127 21.15 1.57 -12.47
C VAL A 127 20.40 0.41 -13.11
N TYR A 128 19.07 0.44 -13.06
CA TYR A 128 18.20 -0.52 -13.74
C TYR A 128 17.46 0.15 -14.88
N TYR A 129 17.34 -0.53 -16.02
CA TYR A 129 16.36 -0.22 -17.04
C TYR A 129 15.24 -1.26 -16.95
N GLU A 130 14.04 -0.81 -16.61
CA GLU A 130 12.84 -1.64 -16.48
C GLU A 130 12.15 -1.73 -17.86
N PRO A 131 12.22 -2.88 -18.56
CA PRO A 131 11.71 -3.00 -19.93
C PRO A 131 10.19 -2.74 -20.02
N GLU A 132 9.46 -3.06 -18.97
CA GLU A 132 7.99 -2.98 -18.94
C GLU A 132 7.52 -1.53 -18.96
N SER A 133 8.19 -0.63 -18.23
CA SER A 133 7.88 0.80 -18.26
C SER A 133 8.70 1.57 -19.30
N GLY A 134 9.82 1.01 -19.76
CA GLY A 134 10.79 1.67 -20.63
C GLY A 134 11.60 2.76 -19.93
N ARG A 135 11.65 2.75 -18.58
CA ARG A 135 12.28 3.81 -17.78
C ARG A 135 13.55 3.29 -17.09
N THR A 136 14.50 4.19 -16.91
CA THR A 136 15.76 3.96 -16.20
C THR A 136 15.79 4.74 -14.89
N PHE A 137 16.30 4.11 -13.82
CA PHE A 137 16.50 4.74 -12.53
C PHE A 137 17.64 4.06 -11.74
N PRO A 138 18.31 4.80 -10.84
CA PRO A 138 19.20 4.23 -9.87
C PRO A 138 18.42 3.66 -8.68
N PHE A 139 19.04 2.74 -7.97
CA PHE A 139 18.60 2.28 -6.67
C PHE A 139 19.82 1.88 -5.84
N GLU A 140 19.59 1.78 -4.53
CA GLU A 140 20.66 1.70 -3.55
C GLU A 140 21.38 0.35 -3.53
N TYR A 141 22.69 0.37 -3.27
CA TYR A 141 23.51 -0.82 -3.14
C TYR A 141 24.62 -0.59 -2.11
N ASP A 142 24.69 -1.44 -1.07
CA ASP A 142 25.77 -1.39 -0.06
C ASP A 142 25.77 -0.15 0.85
N GLY A 143 24.61 0.24 1.39
CA GLY A 143 24.43 1.34 2.34
C GLY A 143 25.00 1.10 3.76
N ASN A 144 26.16 0.44 3.85
CA ASN A 144 26.81 0.08 5.11
C ASN A 144 27.48 1.28 5.82
N SER A 145 27.60 2.42 5.13
CA SER A 145 28.26 3.65 5.63
C SER A 145 27.25 4.78 5.92
N SER A 146 25.99 4.41 6.11
CA SER A 146 24.95 5.27 6.68
C SER A 146 25.14 5.54 8.19
N PHE A 147 24.47 6.58 8.71
CA PHE A 147 24.43 6.93 10.15
C PHE A 147 25.76 7.34 10.82
N LEU A 148 26.74 7.82 10.06
CA LEU A 148 28.07 8.18 10.59
C LEU A 148 28.12 9.63 11.14
N SER A 149 28.73 9.85 12.30
CA SER A 149 28.70 11.14 13.02
C SER A 149 29.86 12.10 12.72
N ASN A 150 30.65 11.89 11.67
CA ASN A 150 31.78 12.78 11.37
C ASN A 150 31.34 14.02 10.54
N ALA A 151 31.88 15.20 10.90
CA ALA A 151 31.52 16.48 10.30
C ALA A 151 31.90 16.62 8.81
N ALA A 152 32.76 15.73 8.30
CA ALA A 152 33.22 15.74 6.91
C ALA A 152 32.23 15.11 5.94
N THR A 153 31.25 14.31 6.41
CA THR A 153 30.50 13.46 5.48
C THR A 153 29.01 13.24 5.75
N SER A 154 28.32 13.79 6.77
CA SER A 154 26.86 13.51 6.85
C SER A 154 26.00 14.48 7.70
N THR A 155 26.47 14.92 8.87
CA THR A 155 25.62 15.59 9.87
C THR A 155 25.20 17.02 9.49
N SER A 156 25.92 17.64 8.54
CA SER A 156 25.69 18.99 8.05
C SER A 156 25.04 19.05 6.66
N TRP A 157 24.69 17.90 6.07
CA TRP A 157 24.12 17.86 4.73
C TRP A 157 22.73 18.46 4.71
N THR A 158 22.57 19.59 4.01
CA THR A 158 21.23 20.08 3.69
C THR A 158 20.51 19.06 2.79
N PRO A 159 19.17 19.13 2.71
CA PRO A 159 18.38 18.35 1.74
C PRO A 159 18.82 18.55 0.28
N PHE A 160 19.68 19.54 -0.02
CA PHE A 160 20.11 19.89 -1.37
C PHE A 160 21.63 19.74 -1.55
N LYS A 161 22.24 18.83 -0.80
CA LYS A 161 23.66 18.45 -0.97
C LYS A 161 23.97 18.24 -2.47
N ASN A 162 25.03 18.86 -2.95
CA ASN A 162 25.52 18.78 -4.33
C ASN A 162 24.55 19.24 -5.45
N VAL A 163 23.46 19.95 -5.12
CA VAL A 163 22.47 20.43 -6.12
C VAL A 163 23.06 21.39 -7.17
N THR A 164 24.15 22.10 -6.87
CA THR A 164 24.80 23.01 -7.83
C THR A 164 25.93 22.34 -8.62
N ASN A 165 26.26 21.08 -8.32
CA ASN A 165 27.38 20.38 -8.91
C ASN A 165 26.95 19.57 -10.15
N ALA A 166 27.41 19.98 -11.34
CA ALA A 166 27.06 19.34 -12.60
C ALA A 166 27.52 17.87 -12.72
N ASN A 167 28.47 17.43 -11.88
CA ASN A 167 28.90 16.04 -11.80
C ASN A 167 27.92 15.13 -11.05
N TYR A 168 26.85 15.71 -10.49
CA TYR A 168 25.74 15.00 -9.84
C TYR A 168 24.44 15.33 -10.58
N PRO A 169 24.29 14.96 -11.86
CA PRO A 169 23.21 15.43 -12.72
C PRO A 169 21.81 15.05 -12.22
N LEU A 170 21.61 13.95 -11.49
CA LEU A 170 20.30 13.66 -10.88
C LEU A 170 19.89 14.75 -9.87
N LEU A 171 20.80 15.19 -9.01
CA LEU A 171 20.56 16.29 -8.07
C LEU A 171 20.52 17.63 -8.81
N ASN A 172 21.53 17.89 -9.64
CA ASN A 172 21.72 19.18 -10.30
C ASN A 172 20.70 19.49 -11.39
N LYS A 173 20.19 18.49 -12.10
CA LYS A 173 19.21 18.73 -13.15
C LYS A 173 17.79 18.63 -12.62
N LEU A 174 17.47 17.55 -11.88
CA LEU A 174 16.07 17.29 -11.50
C LEU A 174 15.58 18.26 -10.43
N LEU A 175 16.39 18.58 -9.42
CA LEU A 175 15.98 19.50 -8.34
C LEU A 175 16.01 20.99 -8.75
N ASN A 176 16.44 21.28 -9.98
CA ASN A 176 16.30 22.59 -10.63
C ASN A 176 14.99 22.69 -11.45
N VAL A 177 14.17 21.64 -11.51
CA VAL A 177 12.78 21.71 -11.97
C VAL A 177 11.89 21.97 -10.74
N PRO A 178 11.19 23.12 -10.65
CA PRO A 178 10.45 23.50 -9.44
C PRO A 178 9.44 22.44 -8.96
N GLU A 179 8.67 21.85 -9.88
CA GLU A 179 7.68 20.81 -9.55
C GLU A 179 8.35 19.53 -8.99
N TRP A 180 9.50 19.11 -9.54
CA TRP A 180 10.22 17.94 -9.07
C TRP A 180 10.95 18.19 -7.76
N ARG A 181 11.39 19.42 -7.51
CA ARG A 181 11.91 19.84 -6.20
C ARG A 181 10.82 19.73 -5.11
N GLN A 182 9.59 20.15 -5.41
CA GLN A 182 8.48 19.99 -4.47
C GLN A 182 8.09 18.52 -4.25
N ARG A 183 8.12 17.69 -5.30
CA ARG A 183 7.95 16.24 -5.18
C ARG A 183 9.04 15.60 -4.30
N TYR A 184 10.30 15.94 -4.53
CA TYR A 184 11.43 15.51 -3.68
C TYR A 184 11.20 15.86 -2.21
N LEU A 185 10.78 17.09 -1.93
CA LEU A 185 10.49 17.55 -0.57
C LEU A 185 9.28 16.85 0.06
N ALA A 186 8.28 16.46 -0.73
CA ALA A 186 7.16 15.65 -0.25
C ALA A 186 7.67 14.27 0.22
N HIS A 187 8.46 13.58 -0.61
CA HIS A 187 9.11 12.30 -0.26
C HIS A 187 9.98 12.45 0.99
N TYR A 188 10.77 13.53 1.06
CA TYR A 188 11.61 13.87 2.20
C TYR A 188 10.80 13.99 3.51
N ARG A 189 9.65 14.67 3.46
CA ARG A 189 8.73 14.78 4.62
C ARG A 189 8.12 13.43 4.98
N THR A 190 7.72 12.62 3.99
CA THR A 190 7.20 11.27 4.22
C THR A 190 8.23 10.42 4.97
N ILE A 191 9.49 10.37 4.49
CA ILE A 191 10.58 9.62 5.14
C ILE A 191 10.75 10.07 6.60
N LEU A 192 10.82 11.38 6.85
CA LEU A 192 10.98 11.92 8.21
C LEU A 192 9.78 11.60 9.12
N SER A 193 8.58 11.51 8.57
CA SER A 193 7.38 11.24 9.36
C SER A 193 7.14 9.75 9.65
N GLU A 194 7.42 8.88 8.68
CA GLU A 194 7.05 7.46 8.73
C GLU A 194 8.21 6.56 9.12
N THR A 195 9.44 6.89 8.70
CA THR A 195 10.60 6.01 8.85
C THR A 195 11.69 6.63 9.73
N PHE A 196 12.31 7.72 9.28
CA PHE A 196 13.42 8.40 9.96
C PHE A 196 12.91 9.35 11.05
N ASN A 197 12.06 8.85 11.94
CA ASN A 197 11.52 9.60 13.08
C ASN A 197 12.04 8.99 14.39
N PRO A 198 12.58 9.75 15.36
CA PRO A 198 13.04 9.18 16.63
C PRO A 198 11.98 8.31 17.34
N THR A 199 10.71 8.69 17.28
CA THR A 199 9.61 7.94 17.90
C THR A 199 9.30 6.60 17.21
N ARG A 200 9.74 6.43 15.94
CA ARG A 200 9.56 5.22 15.14
C ARG A 200 10.84 4.38 15.09
N LEU A 201 11.97 5.02 14.79
CA LEU A 201 13.23 4.36 14.53
C LEU A 201 13.96 3.92 15.81
N HIS A 202 13.79 4.62 16.95
CA HIS A 202 14.39 4.16 18.21
C HIS A 202 13.84 2.80 18.67
N PRO A 203 12.50 2.56 18.68
CA PRO A 203 11.95 1.21 18.93
C PRO A 203 12.47 0.13 17.97
N MET A 204 12.67 0.46 16.69
CA MET A 204 13.24 -0.48 15.71
C MET A 204 14.70 -0.84 16.07
N ILE A 205 15.51 0.16 16.42
CA ILE A 205 16.89 -0.04 16.90
C ILE A 205 16.91 -0.92 18.15
N ASP A 206 16.01 -0.67 19.11
CA ASP A 206 15.92 -1.48 20.34
C ASP A 206 15.53 -2.92 20.04
N THR A 207 14.57 -3.11 19.13
CA THR A 207 14.13 -4.45 18.69
C THR A 207 15.27 -5.21 18.03
N MET A 208 16.04 -4.56 17.14
CA MET A 208 17.21 -5.18 16.51
C MET A 208 18.31 -5.48 17.53
N ASN A 209 18.62 -4.54 18.42
CA ASN A 209 19.61 -4.72 19.48
C ASN A 209 19.26 -5.90 20.39
N ALA A 210 18.00 -6.01 20.82
CA ALA A 210 17.54 -7.12 21.66
C ALA A 210 17.71 -8.49 20.98
N ARG A 211 17.60 -8.56 19.65
CA ARG A 211 17.79 -9.79 18.88
C ARG A 211 19.26 -10.20 18.73
N ILE A 212 20.19 -9.25 18.63
CA ILE A 212 21.58 -9.54 18.24
C ILE A 212 22.62 -9.32 19.33
N ALA A 213 22.32 -8.60 20.42
CA ALA A 213 23.33 -8.20 21.41
C ALA A 213 24.09 -9.38 22.03
N SER A 214 23.40 -10.45 22.42
CA SER A 214 24.03 -11.66 22.98
C SER A 214 24.87 -12.39 21.93
N LEU A 215 24.43 -12.41 20.67
CA LEU A 215 25.14 -13.02 19.55
C LEU A 215 26.43 -12.25 19.25
N VAL A 216 26.40 -10.92 19.23
CA VAL A 216 27.58 -10.06 19.05
C VAL A 216 28.59 -10.29 20.18
N ALA A 217 28.12 -10.41 21.43
CA ALA A 217 28.98 -10.68 22.57
C ALA A 217 29.69 -12.05 22.45
N ALA A 218 28.99 -13.06 21.95
CA ALA A 218 29.50 -14.41 21.75
C ALA A 218 30.40 -14.58 20.51
N ASP A 219 30.28 -13.71 19.50
CA ASP A 219 31.00 -13.84 18.23
C ASP A 219 32.53 -13.70 18.41
N THR A 220 33.29 -14.74 18.10
CA THR A 220 34.76 -14.75 18.20
C THR A 220 35.45 -14.05 17.02
N LYS A 221 34.70 -13.62 16.01
CA LYS A 221 35.16 -12.95 14.79
C LYS A 221 34.56 -11.54 14.59
N LYS A 222 33.98 -10.94 15.64
CA LYS A 222 33.41 -9.59 15.59
C LYS A 222 34.43 -8.54 15.12
N LEU A 223 33.99 -7.63 14.24
CA LEU A 223 34.80 -6.52 13.70
C LEU A 223 35.25 -5.52 14.78
N TYR A 224 34.41 -5.30 15.79
CA TYR A 224 34.65 -4.36 16.87
C TYR A 224 34.42 -5.02 18.23
N PRO A 225 35.10 -4.58 19.30
CA PRO A 225 34.85 -5.06 20.66
C PRO A 225 33.38 -4.86 21.09
N THR A 226 32.87 -5.73 21.96
CA THR A 226 31.50 -5.63 22.48
C THR A 226 31.22 -4.28 23.15
N ALA A 227 32.22 -3.68 23.80
CA ALA A 227 32.09 -2.34 24.39
C ALA A 227 31.72 -1.27 23.34
N ASN A 228 32.35 -1.31 22.15
CA ASN A 228 32.06 -0.39 21.05
C ASN A 228 30.63 -0.58 20.55
N TYR A 229 30.17 -1.84 20.39
CA TYR A 229 28.78 -2.14 20.04
C TYR A 229 27.80 -1.54 21.06
N THR A 230 28.01 -1.80 22.35
CA THR A 230 27.16 -1.30 23.43
C THR A 230 27.08 0.23 23.46
N SER A 231 28.21 0.91 23.24
CA SER A 231 28.22 2.39 23.11
C SER A 231 27.66 2.89 21.77
N GLY A 232 27.67 2.06 20.74
CA GLY A 232 27.18 2.37 19.40
C GLY A 232 25.67 2.51 19.35
N VAL A 233 24.92 1.70 20.10
CA VAL A 233 23.45 1.76 20.16
C VAL A 233 22.92 3.15 20.60
N PRO A 234 23.33 3.72 21.75
CA PRO A 234 22.92 5.07 22.13
C PRO A 234 23.50 6.16 21.19
N SER A 235 24.67 5.93 20.60
CA SER A 235 25.26 6.85 19.61
C SER A 235 24.43 6.92 18.33
N LEU A 236 23.94 5.78 17.83
CA LEU A 236 23.05 5.67 16.67
C LEU A 236 21.73 6.40 16.93
N LYS A 237 21.12 6.18 18.10
CA LYS A 237 19.89 6.91 18.49
C LYS A 237 20.12 8.42 18.55
N SER A 238 21.26 8.84 19.08
CA SER A 238 21.64 10.26 19.14
C SER A 238 21.82 10.86 17.75
N PHE A 239 22.45 10.12 16.83
CA PHE A 239 22.54 10.50 15.43
C PHE A 239 21.16 10.71 14.82
N VAL A 240 20.25 9.73 14.96
CA VAL A 240 18.89 9.81 14.43
C VAL A 240 18.16 11.06 14.95
N THR A 241 18.21 11.31 16.25
CA THR A 241 17.60 12.50 16.86
C THR A 241 18.18 13.78 16.30
N ASN A 242 19.51 13.90 16.24
CA ASN A 242 20.18 15.11 15.78
C ASN A 242 19.92 15.37 14.29
N ARG A 243 19.98 14.33 13.46
CA ARG A 243 19.72 14.42 12.01
C ARG A 243 18.26 14.76 11.73
N TYR A 244 17.31 14.12 12.40
CA TYR A 244 15.89 14.45 12.30
C TYR A 244 15.61 15.90 12.68
N ASN A 245 16.14 16.35 13.83
CA ASN A 245 15.96 17.73 14.28
C ASN A 245 16.58 18.73 13.30
N TYR A 246 17.81 18.47 12.85
CA TYR A 246 18.50 19.32 11.87
C TYR A 246 17.69 19.45 10.57
N LEU A 247 17.24 18.34 9.99
CA LEU A 247 16.50 18.35 8.72
C LEU A 247 15.16 19.07 8.84
N ASN A 248 14.47 18.95 9.98
CA ASN A 248 13.23 19.69 10.25
C ASN A 248 13.44 21.20 10.46
N THR A 249 14.66 21.68 10.71
CA THR A 249 14.94 23.13 10.73
C THR A 249 15.09 23.73 9.32
N ASN A 250 15.20 22.90 8.28
CA ASN A 250 15.27 23.40 6.91
C ASN A 250 13.92 24.01 6.50
N VAL A 251 13.94 25.27 6.06
CA VAL A 251 12.74 26.05 5.75
C VAL A 251 11.89 25.45 4.62
N GLU A 252 12.49 24.79 3.63
CA GLU A 252 11.74 24.17 2.52
C GLU A 252 11.15 22.81 2.92
N VAL A 253 11.85 22.05 3.77
CA VAL A 253 11.31 20.79 4.34
C VAL A 253 10.15 21.10 5.27
N ALA A 254 10.30 22.10 6.14
CA ALA A 254 9.28 22.51 7.12
C ALA A 254 8.00 23.07 6.48
N GLN A 255 8.04 23.48 5.21
CA GLN A 255 6.85 23.92 4.48
C GLN A 255 5.97 22.74 4.07
N GLN A 256 5.01 22.42 4.92
CA GLN A 256 4.04 21.35 4.69
C GLN A 256 3.17 21.62 3.45
N GLY A 257 2.84 20.57 2.71
CA GLY A 257 1.80 20.59 1.67
C GLY A 257 0.40 20.46 2.29
N PRO A 258 -0.66 20.51 1.48
CA PRO A 258 -2.02 20.22 1.95
C PRO A 258 -2.13 18.79 2.49
N ILE A 259 -3.02 18.55 3.45
CA ILE A 259 -3.21 17.20 4.00
C ILE A 259 -4.35 16.53 3.26
N ILE A 260 -4.04 15.48 2.48
CA ILE A 260 -5.06 14.65 1.84
C ILE A 260 -5.54 13.61 2.87
N LEU A 261 -6.81 13.71 3.27
CA LEU A 261 -7.41 12.86 4.31
C LEU A 261 -7.84 11.50 3.76
N ARG A 262 -8.37 11.48 2.53
CA ARG A 262 -8.76 10.25 1.82
C ARG A 262 -8.96 10.50 0.34
N MET A 263 -8.98 9.39 -0.40
CA MET A 263 -9.30 9.33 -1.82
C MET A 263 -10.25 8.17 -2.06
N ASP A 264 -11.38 8.44 -2.70
CA ASP A 264 -12.48 7.48 -2.90
C ASP A 264 -12.80 7.36 -4.40
N GLN A 265 -13.04 6.13 -4.87
CA GLN A 265 -13.54 5.87 -6.22
C GLN A 265 -15.01 5.43 -6.16
N TYR A 266 -15.79 5.88 -7.14
CA TYR A 266 -17.19 5.53 -7.33
C TYR A 266 -17.45 5.17 -8.79
N ASP A 267 -18.42 4.30 -9.02
CA ASP A 267 -18.92 4.07 -10.37
C ASP A 267 -19.82 5.23 -10.87
N SER A 268 -20.30 5.14 -12.11
CA SER A 268 -21.20 6.15 -12.70
C SER A 268 -22.51 6.33 -11.93
N SER A 269 -22.93 5.33 -11.14
CA SER A 269 -24.13 5.33 -10.32
C SER A 269 -23.88 5.86 -8.90
N GLY A 270 -22.65 6.24 -8.57
CA GLY A 270 -22.27 6.77 -7.25
C GLY A 270 -22.08 5.71 -6.17
N ARG A 271 -21.90 4.44 -6.54
CA ARG A 271 -21.61 3.36 -5.59
C ARG A 271 -20.13 3.36 -5.25
N TRP A 272 -19.82 3.44 -3.96
CA TRP A 272 -18.46 3.54 -3.44
C TRP A 272 -17.68 2.24 -3.62
N ASN A 273 -16.43 2.38 -4.06
CA ASN A 273 -15.46 1.30 -4.25
C ASN A 273 -15.99 0.15 -5.12
N ILE A 274 -16.81 0.49 -6.11
CA ILE A 274 -17.32 -0.43 -7.12
C ILE A 274 -16.61 -0.12 -8.44
N ALA A 275 -15.94 -1.13 -8.97
CA ALA A 275 -15.37 -1.12 -10.31
C ALA A 275 -16.43 -0.70 -11.36
N PRO A 276 -16.13 0.23 -12.29
CA PRO A 276 -17.07 0.62 -13.34
C PRO A 276 -17.30 -0.54 -14.34
N MET A 277 -18.49 -0.61 -14.95
CA MET A 277 -18.71 -1.50 -16.09
C MET A 277 -17.95 -1.01 -17.34
N PRO A 278 -17.71 -1.87 -18.34
CA PRO A 278 -17.10 -1.44 -19.60
C PRO A 278 -17.80 -0.24 -20.22
N GLY A 279 -17.04 0.79 -20.58
CA GLY A 279 -17.53 2.04 -21.15
C GLY A 279 -18.14 3.03 -20.16
N GLN A 280 -18.34 2.66 -18.89
CA GLN A 280 -18.83 3.58 -17.86
C GLN A 280 -17.71 4.46 -17.30
N ILE A 281 -18.02 5.73 -17.05
CA ILE A 281 -17.13 6.65 -16.34
C ILE A 281 -16.86 6.16 -14.91
N ALA A 282 -15.66 6.44 -14.41
CA ALA A 282 -15.33 6.31 -13.00
C ALA A 282 -15.22 7.70 -12.39
N ARG A 283 -15.71 7.88 -11.16
CA ARG A 283 -15.63 9.14 -10.43
C ARG A 283 -14.66 9.01 -9.29
N VAL A 284 -13.80 10.00 -9.12
CA VAL A 284 -12.79 10.03 -8.06
C VAL A 284 -12.99 11.28 -7.23
N ARG A 285 -13.00 11.11 -5.90
CA ARG A 285 -13.06 12.21 -4.95
C ARG A 285 -11.85 12.21 -4.05
N VAL A 286 -11.35 13.39 -3.72
CA VAL A 286 -10.23 13.60 -2.79
C VAL A 286 -10.65 14.58 -1.72
N LYS A 287 -10.61 14.17 -0.45
CA LYS A 287 -10.87 15.09 0.67
C LYS A 287 -9.56 15.68 1.15
N VAL A 288 -9.45 17.01 1.09
CA VAL A 288 -8.28 17.76 1.58
C VAL A 288 -8.68 18.51 2.85
N ALA A 289 -7.83 18.47 3.87
CA ALA A 289 -8.00 19.29 5.06
C ALA A 289 -7.67 20.76 4.71
N ASN A 290 -8.39 21.71 5.31
CA ASN A 290 -8.16 23.15 5.13
C ASN A 290 -8.10 23.58 3.65
N ALA A 291 -9.20 23.37 2.92
CA ALA A 291 -9.33 23.69 1.49
C ALA A 291 -8.83 25.09 1.11
N SER A 292 -9.00 26.07 1.99
CA SER A 292 -8.54 27.45 1.81
C SER A 292 -7.02 27.61 1.67
N GLN A 293 -6.23 26.59 2.01
CA GLN A 293 -4.76 26.56 1.84
C GLN A 293 -4.33 25.74 0.61
N THR A 294 -5.27 25.21 -0.15
CA THR A 294 -5.02 24.40 -1.35
C THR A 294 -5.26 25.26 -2.58
N SER A 295 -4.27 25.34 -3.48
CA SER A 295 -4.39 26.07 -4.74
C SER A 295 -4.95 25.19 -5.85
N LEU A 296 -4.56 23.92 -5.89
CA LEU A 296 -4.95 22.99 -6.94
C LEU A 296 -4.86 21.55 -6.42
N VAL A 297 -5.80 20.72 -6.86
CA VAL A 297 -5.71 19.27 -6.73
C VAL A 297 -5.67 18.67 -8.14
N LYS A 298 -4.74 17.75 -8.39
CA LYS A 298 -4.62 17.01 -9.64
C LYS A 298 -4.85 15.52 -9.40
N LEU A 299 -5.56 14.89 -10.32
CA LEU A 299 -5.69 13.46 -10.43
C LEU A 299 -4.73 12.96 -11.51
N TYR A 300 -3.81 12.08 -11.12
CA TYR A 300 -2.94 11.35 -12.03
C TYR A 300 -3.57 9.98 -12.30
N TYR A 301 -3.61 9.54 -13.56
CA TYR A 301 -4.11 8.22 -13.91
C TYR A 301 -3.37 7.62 -15.12
N ALA A 302 -3.27 6.29 -15.15
CA ALA A 302 -2.69 5.52 -16.24
C ALA A 302 -3.46 4.21 -16.43
N ASP A 303 -3.50 3.73 -17.67
CA ASP A 303 -4.06 2.43 -18.00
C ASP A 303 -2.96 1.36 -17.97
N GLY A 304 -3.29 0.16 -17.50
CA GLY A 304 -2.36 -0.95 -17.34
C GLY A 304 -1.49 -0.86 -16.09
N TRP A 305 -0.70 -1.92 -15.86
CA TRP A 305 0.22 -2.03 -14.71
C TRP A 305 1.49 -1.19 -14.83
N VAL A 306 1.81 -0.77 -16.06
CA VAL A 306 2.96 0.07 -16.41
C VAL A 306 2.53 1.24 -17.29
N GLY A 307 3.46 2.14 -17.54
CA GLY A 307 3.23 3.32 -18.39
C GLY A 307 3.09 4.62 -17.61
N ASN A 308 3.10 5.71 -18.35
CA ASN A 308 3.15 7.07 -17.83
C ASN A 308 1.77 7.58 -17.44
N PHE A 309 1.70 8.26 -16.29
CA PHE A 309 0.49 8.91 -15.83
C PHE A 309 0.15 10.14 -16.66
N GLN A 310 -1.10 10.21 -17.08
CA GLN A 310 -1.76 11.45 -17.49
C GLN A 310 -2.25 12.19 -16.25
N ARG A 311 -2.53 13.49 -16.38
CA ARG A 311 -3.01 14.33 -15.27
C ARG A 311 -4.17 15.21 -15.70
N ILE A 312 -5.17 15.31 -14.83
CA ILE A 312 -6.29 16.24 -14.94
C ILE A 312 -6.48 17.00 -13.64
N ASN A 313 -7.07 18.19 -13.69
CA ASN A 313 -7.44 18.93 -12.50
C ASN A 313 -8.67 18.30 -11.84
N MET A 314 -8.73 18.40 -10.51
CA MET A 314 -9.93 18.12 -9.72
C MET A 314 -10.51 19.45 -9.22
N TRP A 315 -11.83 19.49 -9.01
CA TRP A 315 -12.57 20.72 -8.71
C TRP A 315 -13.32 20.60 -7.39
N ASP A 316 -13.39 21.70 -6.64
CA ASP A 316 -14.19 21.90 -5.41
C ASP A 316 -15.18 23.05 -5.67
N ASP A 317 -16.01 22.85 -6.69
CA ASP A 317 -16.92 23.82 -7.30
C ASP A 317 -18.41 23.49 -7.10
N GLY A 318 -18.73 22.43 -6.36
CA GLY A 318 -20.10 21.92 -6.20
C GLY A 318 -20.61 21.20 -7.46
N LEU A 319 -19.74 20.99 -8.44
CA LEU A 319 -19.96 20.23 -9.66
C LEU A 319 -18.98 19.04 -9.66
N HIS A 320 -18.75 18.37 -10.80
CA HIS A 320 -17.75 17.29 -10.89
C HIS A 320 -17.84 16.16 -9.84
N PHE A 321 -19.04 15.97 -9.27
CA PHE A 321 -19.34 14.98 -8.24
C PHE A 321 -18.61 15.23 -6.91
N ASP A 322 -18.43 16.49 -6.51
CA ASP A 322 -17.61 16.90 -5.37
C ASP A 322 -18.40 17.41 -4.13
N SER A 323 -19.74 17.37 -4.15
CA SER A 323 -20.64 17.86 -3.08
C SER A 323 -20.89 19.38 -3.11
N LEU A 324 -20.45 20.15 -2.11
CA LEU A 324 -20.74 21.58 -2.02
C LEU A 324 -19.47 22.36 -2.39
N PRO A 325 -19.59 23.53 -3.05
CA PRO A 325 -18.42 24.32 -3.40
C PRO A 325 -17.63 24.76 -2.17
N GLY A 326 -16.31 24.63 -2.23
CA GLY A 326 -15.38 25.06 -1.19
C GLY A 326 -15.42 24.23 0.09
N ASP A 327 -16.01 23.03 0.06
CA ASP A 327 -16.10 22.18 1.25
C ASP A 327 -14.80 21.40 1.51
N GLY A 328 -13.86 21.40 0.55
CA GLY A 328 -12.59 20.68 0.57
C GLY A 328 -12.66 19.26 0.01
N LEU A 329 -13.81 18.84 -0.52
CA LEU A 329 -13.93 17.63 -1.31
C LEU A 329 -13.78 18.01 -2.78
N TYR A 330 -12.77 17.44 -3.42
CA TYR A 330 -12.46 17.70 -4.83
C TYR A 330 -12.94 16.51 -5.66
N GLY A 331 -13.56 16.75 -6.80
CA GLY A 331 -14.08 15.73 -7.71
C GLY A 331 -13.43 15.76 -9.10
N ALA A 332 -13.31 14.58 -9.70
CA ALA A 332 -12.98 14.43 -11.12
C ALA A 332 -13.62 13.16 -11.70
N GLU A 333 -13.85 13.18 -13.01
CA GLU A 333 -14.37 12.04 -13.77
C GLU A 333 -13.30 11.49 -14.71
N LEU A 334 -13.11 10.18 -14.66
CA LEU A 334 -12.24 9.43 -15.55
C LEU A 334 -13.08 8.80 -16.68
N PRO A 335 -12.62 8.87 -17.94
CA PRO A 335 -13.38 8.38 -19.08
C PRO A 335 -13.62 6.86 -18.99
N GLY A 336 -14.71 6.41 -19.62
CA GLY A 336 -15.03 4.99 -19.70
C GLY A 336 -13.97 4.20 -20.47
N ARG A 337 -13.74 2.97 -20.02
CA ARG A 337 -12.66 2.09 -20.53
C ARG A 337 -13.19 0.72 -20.89
N SER A 338 -12.42 0.00 -21.70
CA SER A 338 -12.75 -1.36 -22.10
C SER A 338 -12.76 -2.31 -20.91
N ALA A 339 -13.52 -3.41 -21.02
CA ALA A 339 -13.55 -4.47 -20.03
C ALA A 339 -12.14 -4.91 -19.62
N MET A 340 -11.95 -5.19 -18.33
CA MET A 340 -10.68 -5.67 -17.75
C MET A 340 -9.50 -4.69 -17.81
N THR A 341 -9.71 -3.44 -18.26
CA THR A 341 -8.67 -2.41 -18.20
C THR A 341 -8.34 -2.12 -16.74
N VAL A 342 -7.06 -2.25 -16.38
CA VAL A 342 -6.53 -1.78 -15.10
C VAL A 342 -6.31 -0.28 -15.18
N VAL A 343 -6.69 0.43 -14.13
CA VAL A 343 -6.45 1.85 -13.99
C VAL A 343 -5.73 2.09 -12.69
N ARG A 344 -4.51 2.61 -12.80
CA ARG A 344 -3.72 3.11 -11.69
C ARG A 344 -3.94 4.60 -11.56
N TYR A 345 -4.10 5.11 -10.35
CA TYR A 345 -4.39 6.52 -10.13
C TYR A 345 -3.95 6.99 -8.74
N TYR A 346 -3.58 8.26 -8.62
CA TYR A 346 -3.20 8.91 -7.36
C TYR A 346 -3.50 10.40 -7.42
N ALA A 347 -3.52 11.06 -6.26
CA ALA A 347 -3.78 12.49 -6.17
C ALA A 347 -2.51 13.28 -5.79
N GLU A 348 -2.41 14.50 -6.31
CA GLU A 348 -1.47 15.53 -5.87
C GLU A 348 -2.28 16.73 -5.38
N ALA A 349 -2.03 17.20 -4.17
CA ALA A 349 -2.57 18.47 -3.67
C ALA A 349 -1.44 19.49 -3.56
N ILE A 350 -1.67 20.68 -4.08
CA ILE A 350 -0.70 21.77 -4.17
C ILE A 350 -1.14 22.90 -3.24
N ALA A 351 -0.25 23.36 -2.36
CA ALA A 351 -0.53 24.47 -1.47
C ALA A 351 -0.62 25.80 -2.23
N ASN A 352 -1.30 26.78 -1.64
CA ASN A 352 -1.34 28.16 -2.13
C ASN A 352 -0.22 29.06 -1.53
N ASN A 353 0.83 28.44 -0.98
CA ASN A 353 2.02 29.17 -0.54
C ASN A 353 2.98 29.46 -1.69
N THR A 354 3.99 30.31 -1.44
CA THR A 354 4.95 30.75 -2.46
C THR A 354 5.76 29.62 -3.08
N SER A 355 5.97 28.54 -2.34
CA SER A 355 6.76 27.39 -2.79
C SER A 355 5.92 26.34 -3.51
N GLN A 356 4.59 26.46 -3.48
CA GLN A 356 3.64 25.49 -3.99
C GLN A 356 3.92 24.07 -3.45
N SER A 357 4.13 23.95 -2.14
CA SER A 357 4.42 22.66 -1.51
C SER A 357 3.32 21.63 -1.82
N VAL A 358 3.75 20.39 -2.08
CA VAL A 358 2.85 19.33 -2.51
C VAL A 358 2.77 18.19 -1.50
N SER A 359 1.65 17.47 -1.58
CA SER A 359 1.40 16.19 -0.92
C SER A 359 0.74 15.23 -1.90
N TYR A 360 0.95 13.93 -1.70
CA TYR A 360 0.40 12.88 -2.54
C TYR A 360 -0.48 11.92 -1.74
N PHE A 361 -1.43 11.29 -2.43
CA PHE A 361 -2.21 10.19 -1.87
C PHE A 361 -2.31 9.03 -2.87
N PRO A 362 -1.81 7.83 -2.51
CA PRO A 362 -1.01 7.53 -1.32
C PRO A 362 0.33 8.32 -1.26
N PRO A 363 0.95 8.48 -0.07
CA PRO A 363 2.22 9.20 0.06
C PRO A 363 3.38 8.60 -0.76
N GLY A 364 3.34 7.30 -1.04
CA GLY A 364 4.33 6.60 -1.87
C GLY A 364 4.09 6.68 -3.39
N ALA A 365 3.11 7.46 -3.85
CA ALA A 365 2.91 7.68 -5.28
C ALA A 365 4.18 8.26 -5.93
N GLU A 366 4.55 7.84 -7.13
CA GLU A 366 3.74 7.17 -8.16
C GLU A 366 3.87 5.64 -8.24
N HIS A 367 4.51 5.02 -7.24
CA HIS A 367 4.74 3.57 -7.19
C HIS A 367 3.93 2.84 -6.12
N ASP A 368 3.39 3.59 -5.15
CA ASP A 368 2.25 3.20 -4.33
C ASP A 368 1.03 4.03 -4.74
N VAL A 369 0.05 3.38 -5.39
CA VAL A 369 -1.06 4.05 -6.06
C VAL A 369 -2.37 3.33 -5.82
N MET A 370 -3.47 4.05 -5.98
CA MET A 370 -4.79 3.43 -6.02
C MET A 370 -4.95 2.66 -7.33
N VAL A 371 -5.66 1.54 -7.27
CA VAL A 371 -5.94 0.70 -8.45
C VAL A 371 -7.41 0.33 -8.46
N TYR A 372 -8.03 0.44 -9.63
CA TYR A 372 -9.27 -0.28 -9.92
C TYR A 372 -9.15 -0.98 -11.26
N ARG A 373 -9.92 -2.05 -11.45
CA ARG A 373 -10.11 -2.67 -12.76
C ARG A 373 -11.53 -2.48 -13.23
N VAL A 374 -11.69 -2.16 -14.51
CA VAL A 374 -13.00 -2.17 -15.17
C VAL A 374 -13.55 -3.60 -15.17
N GLN A 375 -14.80 -3.78 -14.77
CA GLN A 375 -15.41 -5.11 -14.72
C GLN A 375 -15.33 -5.83 -16.07
N GLY A 376 -15.22 -7.16 -16.06
CA GLY A 376 -15.03 -7.98 -17.27
C GLY A 376 -16.24 -8.09 -18.20
N GLY A 377 -17.38 -7.49 -17.83
CA GLY A 377 -18.69 -7.86 -18.37
C GLY A 377 -19.21 -9.14 -17.71
N ALA A 378 -20.25 -9.77 -18.27
CA ALA A 378 -20.73 -11.06 -17.76
C ALA A 378 -19.60 -12.09 -17.71
N LEU A 379 -19.49 -12.83 -16.59
CA LEU A 379 -18.48 -13.88 -16.37
C LEU A 379 -18.42 -14.80 -17.59
N ARG A 380 -17.25 -14.89 -18.25
CA ARG A 380 -17.16 -15.55 -19.55
C ARG A 380 -17.33 -17.07 -19.49
N ASN A 381 -16.99 -17.70 -18.35
CA ASN A 381 -17.06 -19.16 -18.20
C ASN A 381 -17.53 -19.68 -16.82
N GLY A 382 -17.92 -18.80 -15.88
CA GLY A 382 -18.50 -19.20 -14.60
C GLY A 382 -17.55 -19.79 -13.55
N LEU A 383 -16.24 -19.91 -13.80
CA LEU A 383 -15.25 -20.25 -12.76
C LEU A 383 -14.67 -18.96 -12.17
N VAL A 384 -14.73 -18.83 -10.84
CA VAL A 384 -14.28 -17.64 -10.11
C VAL A 384 -13.33 -18.03 -8.98
N ILE A 385 -12.44 -17.13 -8.58
CA ILE A 385 -11.69 -17.22 -7.32
C ILE A 385 -12.69 -16.97 -6.20
N ASN A 386 -12.85 -17.89 -5.26
CA ASN A 386 -13.92 -17.86 -4.26
C ASN A 386 -13.42 -17.55 -2.85
N GLU A 387 -12.30 -18.15 -2.46
CA GLU A 387 -11.70 -18.00 -1.12
C GLU A 387 -10.18 -18.22 -1.21
N LEU A 388 -9.41 -17.59 -0.33
CA LEU A 388 -7.97 -17.84 -0.19
C LEU A 388 -7.49 -17.67 1.24
N MET A 389 -6.36 -18.30 1.57
CA MET A 389 -5.60 -18.11 2.81
C MET A 389 -4.10 -18.00 2.47
N ALA A 390 -3.48 -16.88 2.82
CA ALA A 390 -2.04 -16.61 2.57
C ALA A 390 -1.18 -16.59 3.86
N MET A 391 -1.75 -17.09 4.97
CA MET A 391 -1.06 -17.28 6.24
C MET A 391 -1.72 -18.45 6.98
N ASN A 392 -1.47 -19.66 6.52
CA ASN A 392 -1.97 -20.87 7.16
C ASN A 392 -0.97 -21.36 8.23
N GLN A 393 -1.29 -21.22 9.52
CA GLN A 393 -0.41 -21.61 10.64
C GLN A 393 -1.02 -22.73 11.50
N GLY A 394 -2.33 -22.95 11.41
CA GLY A 394 -3.09 -23.99 12.08
C GLY A 394 -4.47 -24.24 11.48
N GLY A 395 -4.68 -23.84 10.22
CA GLY A 395 -5.90 -24.03 9.45
C GLY A 395 -5.98 -25.40 8.74
N PRO A 396 -6.62 -25.46 7.56
CA PRO A 396 -6.66 -26.67 6.72
C PRO A 396 -5.26 -27.22 6.44
N VAL A 397 -5.15 -28.53 6.28
CA VAL A 397 -3.90 -29.19 5.86
C VAL A 397 -4.06 -29.78 4.48
N ASP A 398 -2.98 -29.85 3.73
CA ASP A 398 -2.92 -30.51 2.43
C ASP A 398 -2.85 -32.03 2.53
N ASP A 399 -2.67 -32.69 1.39
CA ASP A 399 -2.59 -34.16 1.30
C ASP A 399 -1.32 -34.72 1.98
N ASN A 400 -0.35 -33.86 2.31
CA ASN A 400 0.91 -34.18 2.98
C ASN A 400 0.87 -33.85 4.49
N GLY A 401 -0.21 -33.23 4.97
CA GLY A 401 -0.40 -32.85 6.37
C GLY A 401 0.22 -31.49 6.73
N GLU A 402 0.53 -30.67 5.73
CA GLU A 402 1.19 -29.37 5.87
C GLU A 402 0.15 -28.24 5.85
N ASN A 403 0.39 -27.19 6.64
CA ASN A 403 -0.44 -25.99 6.66
C ASN A 403 0.08 -24.98 5.62
N ASP A 404 -0.25 -25.21 4.35
CA ASP A 404 0.16 -24.32 3.26
C ASP A 404 -0.92 -23.32 2.87
N ASP A 405 -0.50 -22.26 2.18
CA ASP A 405 -1.41 -21.30 1.59
C ASP A 405 -2.28 -22.00 0.56
N TRP A 406 -3.52 -21.54 0.38
CA TRP A 406 -4.43 -22.17 -0.57
C TRP A 406 -5.39 -21.20 -1.20
N ILE A 407 -5.86 -21.61 -2.37
CA ILE A 407 -6.76 -20.89 -3.25
C ILE A 407 -7.93 -21.83 -3.56
N GLU A 408 -9.15 -21.36 -3.33
CA GLU A 408 -10.35 -22.04 -3.77
C GLU A 408 -10.96 -21.34 -4.98
N LEU A 409 -11.28 -22.12 -6.00
CA LEU A 409 -12.13 -21.71 -7.10
C LEU A 409 -13.52 -22.31 -6.96
N HIS A 410 -14.53 -21.59 -7.41
CA HIS A 410 -15.91 -22.07 -7.43
C HIS A 410 -16.52 -21.89 -8.83
N ASN A 411 -17.19 -22.94 -9.32
CA ASN A 411 -17.94 -22.87 -10.56
C ASN A 411 -19.39 -22.41 -10.28
N VAL A 412 -19.68 -21.14 -10.52
CA VAL A 412 -21.01 -20.53 -10.33
C VAL A 412 -21.99 -20.87 -11.46
N SER A 413 -21.57 -21.59 -12.49
CA SER A 413 -22.44 -21.96 -13.60
C SER A 413 -23.19 -23.27 -13.35
N ASN A 414 -24.26 -23.49 -14.12
CA ASN A 414 -25.05 -24.73 -14.09
C ASN A 414 -24.43 -25.86 -14.95
N ASN A 415 -23.23 -25.65 -15.51
CA ASN A 415 -22.53 -26.63 -16.34
C ASN A 415 -21.14 -26.92 -15.77
N ALA A 416 -20.56 -28.08 -16.08
CA ALA A 416 -19.17 -28.33 -15.74
C ALA A 416 -18.25 -27.41 -16.56
N VAL A 417 -17.21 -26.87 -15.93
CA VAL A 417 -16.19 -26.02 -16.58
C VAL A 417 -14.93 -26.83 -16.80
N ASN A 418 -14.46 -26.89 -18.04
CA ASN A 418 -13.14 -27.43 -18.37
C ASN A 418 -12.08 -26.36 -18.11
N ALA A 419 -11.42 -26.45 -16.96
CA ALA A 419 -10.36 -25.55 -16.53
C ALA A 419 -8.96 -26.04 -16.93
N GLY A 420 -8.87 -27.09 -17.75
CA GLY A 420 -7.58 -27.61 -18.19
C GLY A 420 -6.74 -26.53 -18.87
N ARG A 421 -5.49 -26.38 -18.41
CA ARG A 421 -4.54 -25.35 -18.87
C ARG A 421 -4.97 -23.89 -18.60
N TYR A 422 -5.92 -23.65 -17.71
CA TYR A 422 -6.09 -22.31 -17.14
C TYR A 422 -4.78 -21.92 -16.40
N VAL A 423 -4.65 -20.67 -15.98
CA VAL A 423 -3.47 -20.19 -15.28
C VAL A 423 -3.87 -19.44 -14.01
N LEU A 424 -3.19 -19.76 -12.90
CA LEU A 424 -3.12 -18.90 -11.72
C LEU A 424 -1.77 -18.17 -11.71
N THR A 425 -1.82 -16.89 -11.36
CA THR A 425 -0.62 -16.07 -11.19
C THR A 425 -0.90 -14.91 -10.24
N ASP A 426 0.11 -14.51 -9.49
CA ASP A 426 0.22 -13.30 -8.68
C ASP A 426 0.87 -12.13 -9.46
N ASN A 427 1.44 -12.40 -10.63
CA ASN A 427 2.08 -11.41 -11.50
C ASN A 427 1.22 -11.21 -12.76
N PRO A 428 0.62 -10.01 -12.95
CA PRO A 428 -0.28 -9.77 -14.06
C PRO A 428 0.38 -9.84 -15.45
N LEU A 429 1.70 -9.74 -15.53
CA LEU A 429 2.45 -9.85 -16.78
C LEU A 429 2.88 -11.30 -17.06
N ASN A 430 2.91 -12.18 -16.06
CA ASN A 430 3.22 -13.59 -16.23
C ASN A 430 1.94 -14.44 -16.39
N THR A 431 1.30 -14.34 -17.55
CA THR A 431 0.09 -15.14 -17.89
C THR A 431 0.36 -16.64 -18.09
N THR A 432 1.52 -17.15 -17.65
CA THR A 432 1.90 -18.56 -17.77
C THR A 432 2.45 -19.19 -16.48
N LYS A 433 2.41 -18.49 -15.34
CA LYS A 433 3.09 -18.86 -14.07
C LYS A 433 2.79 -20.30 -13.62
N TRP A 434 1.54 -20.60 -13.25
CA TRP A 434 1.11 -21.95 -12.90
C TRP A 434 -0.09 -22.39 -13.74
N LYS A 435 0.01 -23.53 -14.42
CA LYS A 435 -1.04 -24.06 -15.30
C LYS A 435 -1.78 -25.21 -14.64
N PHE A 436 -3.12 -25.16 -14.65
CA PHE A 436 -3.90 -26.33 -14.22
C PHE A 436 -3.57 -27.54 -15.10
N PRO A 437 -3.55 -28.75 -14.52
CA PRO A 437 -3.36 -30.00 -15.23
C PRO A 437 -4.26 -30.14 -16.46
N ARG A 438 -3.74 -30.82 -17.48
CA ARG A 438 -4.55 -31.15 -18.66
C ARG A 438 -5.69 -32.09 -18.24
N GLY A 439 -6.93 -31.64 -18.38
CA GLY A 439 -8.12 -32.42 -18.06
C GLY A 439 -8.83 -32.02 -16.76
N THR A 440 -8.38 -30.96 -16.07
CA THR A 440 -9.11 -30.40 -14.93
C THR A 440 -10.53 -29.98 -15.34
N VAL A 441 -11.53 -30.56 -14.68
CA VAL A 441 -12.96 -30.23 -14.85
C VAL A 441 -13.55 -29.92 -13.49
N VAL A 442 -14.16 -28.75 -13.35
CA VAL A 442 -14.87 -28.34 -12.14
C VAL A 442 -16.38 -28.54 -12.37
N PRO A 443 -17.06 -29.44 -11.62
CA PRO A 443 -18.50 -29.66 -11.77
C PRO A 443 -19.33 -28.38 -11.57
N ALA A 444 -20.57 -28.37 -12.05
CA ALA A 444 -21.51 -27.28 -11.77
C ALA A 444 -21.69 -27.09 -10.26
N GLY A 445 -21.50 -25.86 -9.75
CA GLY A 445 -21.52 -25.57 -8.31
C GLY A 445 -20.36 -26.18 -7.51
N GLY A 446 -19.38 -26.78 -8.19
CA GLY A 446 -18.23 -27.46 -7.57
C GLY A 446 -17.11 -26.50 -7.20
N TYR A 447 -16.24 -26.97 -6.31
CA TYR A 447 -15.06 -26.25 -5.82
C TYR A 447 -13.78 -26.95 -6.26
N LEU A 448 -12.71 -26.19 -6.43
CA LEU A 448 -11.35 -26.70 -6.68
C LEU A 448 -10.38 -26.00 -5.74
N ILE A 449 -9.61 -26.77 -4.98
CA ILE A 449 -8.54 -26.26 -4.12
C ILE A 449 -7.21 -26.39 -4.84
N VAL A 450 -6.40 -25.34 -4.75
CA VAL A 450 -5.01 -25.29 -5.19
C VAL A 450 -4.17 -24.85 -4.00
N TRP A 451 -3.17 -25.64 -3.62
CA TRP A 451 -2.18 -25.29 -2.61
C TRP A 451 -1.11 -24.40 -3.24
N ALA A 452 -0.85 -23.24 -2.65
CA ALA A 452 0.16 -22.29 -3.08
C ALA A 452 1.39 -22.44 -2.19
N ASP A 453 2.10 -23.55 -2.37
CA ASP A 453 3.13 -24.04 -1.46
C ASP A 453 4.55 -24.02 -2.08
N GLU A 454 4.66 -23.67 -3.37
CA GLU A 454 5.90 -23.72 -4.14
C GLU A 454 6.47 -25.15 -4.31
N ASP A 455 5.67 -26.19 -4.04
CA ASP A 455 6.08 -27.59 -4.11
C ASP A 455 5.25 -28.40 -5.10
N SER A 456 5.52 -28.15 -6.39
CA SER A 456 4.90 -28.89 -7.50
C SER A 456 5.17 -30.41 -7.49
N SER A 457 6.04 -30.91 -6.60
CA SER A 457 6.29 -32.35 -6.47
C SER A 457 5.21 -33.10 -5.69
N GLN A 458 4.41 -32.38 -4.89
CA GLN A 458 3.39 -32.97 -4.02
C GLN A 458 2.09 -33.32 -4.74
N GLY A 459 1.82 -32.68 -5.87
CA GLY A 459 0.66 -33.07 -6.66
C GLY A 459 0.28 -32.09 -7.76
N PRO A 460 -0.72 -32.48 -8.56
CA PRO A 460 -1.17 -31.70 -9.71
C PRO A 460 -1.85 -30.38 -9.33
N TYR A 461 -2.22 -30.18 -8.07
CA TYR A 461 -2.85 -28.97 -7.54
C TYR A 461 -1.98 -28.25 -6.50
N HIS A 462 -0.66 -28.48 -6.54
CA HIS A 462 0.34 -27.73 -5.79
C HIS A 462 1.04 -26.75 -6.75
N ALA A 463 0.95 -25.46 -6.43
CA ALA A 463 1.38 -24.37 -7.27
C ALA A 463 2.88 -24.10 -7.09
N ASN A 464 3.53 -23.66 -8.16
CA ASN A 464 4.95 -23.28 -8.12
C ASN A 464 5.15 -21.84 -7.57
N PHE A 465 4.27 -21.38 -6.68
CA PHE A 465 4.34 -20.09 -6.03
C PHE A 465 3.59 -20.13 -4.70
N LYS A 466 3.98 -19.24 -3.77
CA LYS A 466 3.26 -18.97 -2.52
C LYS A 466 2.50 -17.65 -2.58
N LEU A 467 1.52 -17.48 -1.69
CA LEU A 467 0.81 -16.22 -1.56
C LEU A 467 1.51 -15.31 -0.53
N SER A 468 1.63 -14.02 -0.82
CA SER A 468 2.18 -13.07 0.14
C SER A 468 1.19 -12.80 1.28
N GLY A 469 1.56 -13.15 2.52
CA GLY A 469 0.80 -12.78 3.70
C GLY A 469 0.65 -11.26 3.90
N LEU A 470 1.50 -10.43 3.27
CA LEU A 470 1.37 -8.97 3.32
C LEU A 470 0.28 -8.41 2.39
N GLY A 471 -0.33 -9.27 1.56
CA GLY A 471 -1.33 -8.90 0.58
C GLY A 471 -0.73 -8.69 -0.80
N GLU A 472 -1.49 -9.05 -1.82
CA GLU A 472 -1.13 -8.96 -3.24
C GLU A 472 -2.40 -9.11 -4.11
N THR A 473 -2.23 -9.36 -5.41
CA THR A 473 -3.33 -9.64 -6.33
C THR A 473 -3.15 -11.00 -6.97
N LEU A 474 -4.22 -11.80 -6.99
CA LEU A 474 -4.27 -13.10 -7.66
C LEU A 474 -5.15 -13.01 -8.90
N TYR A 475 -4.68 -13.59 -10.01
CA TYR A 475 -5.35 -13.59 -11.32
C TYR A 475 -5.62 -15.02 -11.79
N LEU A 476 -6.80 -15.23 -12.38
CA LEU A 476 -7.20 -16.46 -13.06
C LEU A 476 -7.37 -16.19 -14.56
N TYR A 477 -6.51 -16.77 -15.39
CA TYR A 477 -6.62 -16.71 -16.85
C TYR A 477 -7.12 -18.05 -17.42
N ASP A 478 -7.84 -18.01 -18.53
CA ASP A 478 -8.16 -19.22 -19.29
C ASP A 478 -6.98 -19.70 -20.15
N SER A 479 -7.16 -20.84 -20.83
CA SER A 479 -6.14 -21.43 -21.69
C SER A 479 -5.74 -20.58 -22.92
N ASN A 480 -6.48 -19.52 -23.23
CA ASN A 480 -6.18 -18.56 -24.29
C ASN A 480 -5.58 -17.25 -23.75
N ALA A 481 -5.13 -17.25 -22.48
CA ALA A 481 -4.63 -16.07 -21.77
C ALA A 481 -5.66 -14.94 -21.63
N VAL A 482 -6.96 -15.27 -21.59
CA VAL A 482 -8.02 -14.31 -21.30
C VAL A 482 -8.32 -14.33 -19.80
N LEU A 483 -8.20 -13.18 -19.15
CA LEU A 483 -8.48 -13.02 -17.73
C LEU A 483 -9.97 -13.34 -17.44
N GLN A 484 -10.21 -14.29 -16.55
CA GLN A 484 -11.55 -14.74 -16.13
C GLN A 484 -11.98 -14.08 -14.82
N ASP A 485 -11.07 -14.02 -13.84
CA ASP A 485 -11.34 -13.44 -12.53
C ASP A 485 -10.05 -12.92 -11.88
N GLU A 486 -10.20 -12.01 -10.92
CA GLU A 486 -9.11 -11.52 -10.09
C GLU A 486 -9.57 -11.21 -8.67
N VAL A 487 -8.62 -11.20 -7.74
CA VAL A 487 -8.83 -10.72 -6.39
C VAL A 487 -7.62 -9.96 -5.90
N ILE A 488 -7.83 -8.74 -5.43
CA ILE A 488 -6.87 -8.02 -4.60
C ILE A 488 -7.19 -8.38 -3.15
N PHE A 489 -6.21 -8.87 -2.41
CA PHE A 489 -6.37 -9.16 -0.98
C PHE A 489 -5.36 -8.38 -0.14
N PRO A 490 -5.79 -7.83 1.01
CA PRO A 490 -4.90 -7.07 1.89
C PRO A 490 -4.01 -8.02 2.70
N ALA A 491 -3.14 -7.45 3.54
CA ALA A 491 -2.41 -8.20 4.55
C ALA A 491 -3.33 -9.16 5.32
N GLN A 492 -2.93 -10.43 5.35
CA GLN A 492 -3.68 -11.49 6.00
C GLN A 492 -3.37 -11.56 7.50
N VAL A 493 -4.35 -12.06 8.24
CA VAL A 493 -4.21 -12.45 9.64
C VAL A 493 -4.08 -13.97 9.62
N PRO A 494 -3.15 -14.56 10.38
CA PRO A 494 -3.00 -16.01 10.44
C PRO A 494 -4.34 -16.73 10.64
N ASP A 495 -4.52 -17.83 9.91
CA ASP A 495 -5.68 -18.74 9.97
C ASP A 495 -7.03 -18.11 9.62
N SER A 496 -7.02 -16.97 8.93
CA SER A 496 -8.21 -16.29 8.42
C SER A 496 -8.19 -16.23 6.90
N THR A 497 -9.36 -16.43 6.29
CA THR A 497 -9.51 -16.39 4.84
C THR A 497 -10.05 -15.05 4.34
N TRP A 498 -9.80 -14.80 3.06
CA TRP A 498 -10.44 -13.75 2.28
C TRP A 498 -11.43 -14.41 1.32
N ALA A 499 -12.73 -14.27 1.58
CA ALA A 499 -13.78 -15.09 0.94
C ALA A 499 -14.90 -14.24 0.31
N ARG A 500 -15.39 -14.63 -0.88
CA ARG A 500 -16.55 -13.98 -1.53
C ARG A 500 -17.83 -14.22 -0.76
N ILE A 501 -18.52 -13.15 -0.34
CA ILE A 501 -19.86 -13.22 0.27
C ILE A 501 -20.77 -12.17 -0.39
N PRO A 502 -21.85 -12.56 -1.09
CA PRO A 502 -22.33 -13.92 -1.29
C PRO A 502 -21.38 -14.86 -2.06
N ASN A 503 -21.47 -16.16 -1.79
CA ASN A 503 -20.61 -17.21 -2.37
C ASN A 503 -20.54 -17.12 -3.90
N GLY A 504 -19.33 -17.05 -4.45
CA GLY A 504 -19.06 -16.96 -5.88
C GLY A 504 -19.40 -15.63 -6.58
N THR A 505 -20.12 -14.70 -5.93
CA THR A 505 -20.61 -13.48 -6.62
C THR A 505 -20.39 -12.18 -5.85
N GLY A 506 -20.17 -12.25 -4.55
CA GLY A 506 -20.06 -11.08 -3.69
C GLY A 506 -18.66 -10.50 -3.58
N PRO A 507 -18.55 -9.35 -2.88
CA PRO A 507 -17.25 -8.83 -2.46
C PRO A 507 -16.53 -9.84 -1.56
N PHE A 508 -15.20 -9.75 -1.53
CA PHE A 508 -14.40 -10.49 -0.58
C PHE A 508 -14.44 -9.84 0.80
N VAL A 509 -14.55 -10.68 1.83
CA VAL A 509 -14.50 -10.27 3.24
C VAL A 509 -13.65 -11.24 4.05
N ARG A 510 -13.11 -10.77 5.16
CA ARG A 510 -12.36 -11.62 6.10
C ARG A 510 -13.32 -12.54 6.87
N ARG A 511 -13.00 -13.83 6.98
CA ARG A 511 -13.74 -14.79 7.82
C ARG A 511 -12.88 -16.00 8.23
N ALA A 512 -13.51 -16.93 8.94
CA ALA A 512 -13.00 -18.29 9.12
C ALA A 512 -13.25 -19.11 7.85
N HIS A 513 -12.33 -20.02 7.54
CA HIS A 513 -12.35 -20.76 6.28
C HIS A 513 -13.62 -21.57 6.05
N THR A 514 -14.02 -21.66 4.78
CA THR A 514 -15.09 -22.53 4.28
C THR A 514 -14.60 -23.42 3.15
N ILE A 515 -13.38 -23.95 3.31
CA ILE A 515 -12.73 -24.80 2.30
C ILE A 515 -13.66 -25.89 1.75
N ALA A 516 -13.76 -25.94 0.42
CA ALA A 516 -14.64 -26.77 -0.38
C ALA A 516 -16.14 -26.63 -0.05
N ALA A 517 -16.58 -25.48 0.47
CA ALA A 517 -17.94 -25.25 0.93
C ALA A 517 -18.44 -23.82 0.63
N ASN A 518 -19.73 -23.59 0.92
CA ASN A 518 -20.38 -22.32 0.62
C ASN A 518 -19.96 -21.21 1.60
N ASN A 519 -19.47 -20.09 1.07
CA ASN A 519 -19.03 -18.93 1.84
C ASN A 519 -20.17 -18.09 2.43
N ASN A 520 -21.44 -18.38 2.19
CA ASN A 520 -22.52 -17.62 2.82
C ASN A 520 -22.56 -17.90 4.32
N PHE A 521 -23.08 -16.95 5.10
CA PHE A 521 -23.48 -17.23 6.46
C PHE A 521 -24.59 -18.28 6.45
N ALA A 522 -24.48 -19.30 7.30
CA ALA A 522 -25.54 -20.30 7.44
C ALA A 522 -26.86 -19.60 7.80
N LEU A 523 -27.84 -19.66 6.89
CA LEU A 523 -29.21 -19.28 7.19
C LEU A 523 -29.79 -20.36 8.12
N SER A 524 -29.62 -20.20 9.43
CA SER A 524 -30.41 -20.97 10.38
C SER A 524 -31.83 -20.40 10.38
N ILE A 525 -32.76 -21.10 9.75
CA ILE A 525 -34.19 -20.94 10.05
C ILE A 525 -34.40 -21.59 11.42
N LYS A 526 -34.17 -20.86 12.50
CA LYS A 526 -34.97 -21.11 13.70
C LYS A 526 -36.30 -20.44 13.47
N ASN A 527 -37.38 -21.22 13.42
CA ASN A 527 -38.76 -20.77 13.62
C ASN A 527 -38.94 -20.26 15.07
N ASN A 528 -38.11 -19.31 15.48
CA ASN A 528 -38.58 -18.30 16.39
C ASN A 528 -39.09 -17.20 15.48
N VAL A 529 -40.38 -16.89 15.59
CA VAL A 529 -40.85 -15.53 15.34
C VAL A 529 -40.03 -14.64 16.28
N LEU A 530 -38.81 -14.30 15.87
CA LEU A 530 -38.07 -13.22 16.46
C LEU A 530 -38.86 -12.00 16.03
N ALA A 531 -39.77 -11.56 16.89
CA ALA A 531 -40.12 -10.15 16.95
C ALA A 531 -38.77 -9.42 16.91
N SER A 532 -38.47 -8.76 15.80
CA SER A 532 -37.22 -8.06 15.59
C SER A 532 -37.08 -7.06 16.73
N ARG A 533 -36.18 -7.33 17.69
CA ARG A 533 -35.88 -6.35 18.72
C ARG A 533 -35.10 -5.22 18.05
N ASN A 534 -35.79 -4.14 17.71
CA ASN A 534 -35.23 -3.00 17.01
C ASN A 534 -34.56 -2.07 18.03
N PHE A 535 -33.24 -2.02 18.00
CA PHE A 535 -32.45 -1.05 18.75
C PHE A 535 -32.32 0.25 17.95
N ARG A 536 -32.88 1.35 18.47
CA ARG A 536 -32.77 2.69 17.86
C ARG A 536 -31.93 3.60 18.74
N LEU A 537 -31.19 4.50 18.08
CA LEU A 537 -30.39 5.56 18.70
C LEU A 537 -30.69 6.85 17.92
N TYR A 538 -31.30 7.84 18.58
CA TYR A 538 -31.81 9.04 17.90
C TYR A 538 -31.84 10.27 18.83
N PRO A 539 -31.76 11.50 18.30
CA PRO A 539 -31.42 11.80 16.92
C PRO A 539 -29.96 11.40 16.62
N ASN A 540 -29.67 11.10 15.36
CA ASN A 540 -28.32 10.82 14.89
C ASN A 540 -28.16 11.43 13.49
N PRO A 541 -27.46 12.56 13.36
CA PRO A 541 -26.63 13.24 14.38
C PRO A 541 -27.42 13.93 15.51
N ALA A 542 -26.75 14.24 16.65
CA ALA A 542 -27.31 15.05 17.75
C ALA A 542 -26.26 15.97 18.39
N ASP A 543 -26.72 16.98 19.12
CA ASP A 543 -25.86 17.96 19.80
C ASP A 543 -25.97 17.94 21.33
N ASP A 544 -27.16 17.76 21.87
CA ASP A 544 -27.38 17.91 23.31
C ASP A 544 -27.72 16.58 23.98
N GLN A 545 -28.58 15.76 23.37
CA GLN A 545 -29.04 14.50 23.94
C GLN A 545 -29.21 13.44 22.86
N ILE A 546 -29.00 12.17 23.25
CA ILE A 546 -29.36 11.00 22.46
C ILE A 546 -30.27 10.08 23.27
N HIS A 547 -31.30 9.58 22.61
CA HIS A 547 -32.24 8.59 23.11
C HIS A 547 -31.88 7.23 22.54
N TRP A 548 -31.97 6.20 23.36
CA TRP A 548 -31.90 4.82 22.92
C TRP A 548 -33.15 4.06 23.34
N GLU A 549 -33.65 3.19 22.47
CA GLU A 549 -34.82 2.34 22.75
C GLU A 549 -34.63 0.93 22.16
N ILE A 550 -35.28 -0.05 22.80
CA ILE A 550 -35.38 -1.43 22.30
C ILE A 550 -36.87 -1.74 22.05
N SER A 551 -37.31 -1.65 20.79
CA SER A 551 -38.68 -2.02 20.40
C SER A 551 -38.78 -3.49 19.97
N GLY A 552 -39.98 -4.09 19.90
CA GLY A 552 -40.17 -5.48 19.45
C GLY A 552 -40.23 -6.54 20.57
N ILE A 553 -40.54 -6.13 21.81
CA ILE A 553 -40.93 -7.06 22.88
C ILE A 553 -42.46 -7.17 22.87
N ASN A 554 -43.03 -8.06 22.06
CA ASN A 554 -44.46 -8.36 22.16
C ASN A 554 -44.70 -9.21 23.41
N GLY A 555 -45.55 -8.73 24.33
CA GLY A 555 -45.96 -9.46 25.54
C GLY A 555 -45.14 -9.11 26.78
N PHE A 556 -45.29 -7.89 27.30
CA PHE A 556 -45.03 -7.62 28.72
C PHE A 556 -46.37 -7.64 29.46
N ASN A 557 -47.02 -8.80 29.51
CA ASN A 557 -47.86 -9.09 30.67
C ASN A 557 -46.88 -9.52 31.76
N GLY A 558 -46.91 -8.88 32.93
CA GLY A 558 -45.90 -8.98 33.99
C GLY A 558 -45.70 -10.36 34.64
N SER A 559 -45.88 -11.45 33.90
CA SER A 559 -45.66 -12.84 34.30
C SER A 559 -44.71 -13.62 33.38
N ASP A 560 -44.31 -13.10 32.21
CA ASP A 560 -43.36 -13.79 31.32
C ASP A 560 -41.91 -13.46 31.68
N ILE A 561 -41.49 -13.95 32.85
CA ILE A 561 -40.08 -14.16 33.18
C ILE A 561 -39.57 -15.25 32.25
N SER A 562 -38.50 -14.95 31.53
CA SER A 562 -37.91 -15.83 30.53
C SER A 562 -37.42 -17.14 31.17
N SER A 563 -37.57 -18.26 30.45
CA SER A 563 -37.17 -19.60 30.91
C SER A 563 -35.65 -19.79 31.08
N ASP A 564 -34.85 -18.76 30.81
CA ASP A 564 -33.41 -18.69 31.02
C ASP A 564 -33.02 -17.92 32.30
N GLY A 565 -33.99 -17.40 33.09
CA GLY A 565 -33.75 -16.95 34.46
C GLY A 565 -32.78 -15.78 34.63
N VAL A 566 -32.52 -15.01 33.57
CA VAL A 566 -31.68 -13.81 33.63
C VAL A 566 -32.59 -12.58 33.64
N ASP A 567 -32.65 -11.93 34.80
CA ASP A 567 -33.18 -10.58 34.99
C ASP A 567 -32.68 -9.68 33.82
N PRO A 568 -33.54 -8.96 33.06
CA PRO A 568 -33.13 -8.29 31.84
C PRO A 568 -32.39 -7.00 32.21
N SER A 569 -31.18 -7.15 32.74
CA SER A 569 -30.27 -6.03 32.96
C SER A 569 -29.62 -5.64 31.64
N PHE A 570 -29.18 -4.38 31.58
CA PHE A 570 -28.34 -3.88 30.51
C PHE A 570 -27.06 -3.29 31.08
N GLU A 571 -26.01 -3.30 30.26
CA GLU A 571 -24.82 -2.49 30.42
C GLU A 571 -24.61 -1.72 29.12
N ALA A 572 -24.62 -0.40 29.18
CA ALA A 572 -24.45 0.47 28.01
C ALA A 572 -23.24 1.39 28.19
N GLU A 573 -22.50 1.62 27.12
CA GLU A 573 -21.28 2.43 27.06
C GLU A 573 -21.30 3.31 25.80
N LEU A 574 -20.89 4.57 25.92
CA LEU A 574 -20.54 5.42 24.77
C LEU A 574 -19.02 5.52 24.67
N VAL A 575 -18.48 5.15 23.51
CA VAL A 575 -17.04 5.01 23.28
C VAL A 575 -16.60 5.95 22.15
N ASN A 576 -15.48 6.65 22.32
CA ASN A 576 -14.89 7.47 21.26
C ASN A 576 -14.00 6.64 20.30
N ALA A 577 -13.47 7.28 19.24
CA ALA A 577 -12.62 6.62 18.25
C ALA A 577 -11.30 6.07 18.81
N ALA A 578 -10.84 6.57 19.96
CA ALA A 578 -9.67 6.05 20.66
C ALA A 578 -10.00 4.85 21.58
N GLY A 579 -11.24 4.36 21.58
CA GLY A 579 -11.69 3.27 22.43
C GLY A 579 -11.94 3.67 23.89
N GLN A 580 -11.92 4.97 24.21
CA GLN A 580 -12.18 5.45 25.56
C GLN A 580 -13.68 5.49 25.84
N VAL A 581 -14.09 4.90 26.97
CA VAL A 581 -15.48 4.96 27.46
C VAL A 581 -15.73 6.33 28.08
N LEU A 582 -16.63 7.10 27.49
CA LEU A 582 -16.98 8.45 27.94
C LEU A 582 -18.27 8.51 28.74
N TRP A 583 -19.14 7.51 28.57
CA TRP A 583 -20.34 7.33 29.35
C TRP A 583 -20.61 5.85 29.58
N LYS A 584 -21.14 5.51 30.75
CA LYS A 584 -21.54 4.15 31.09
C LYS A 584 -22.79 4.16 31.97
N SER A 585 -23.69 3.21 31.74
CA SER A 585 -24.86 2.99 32.58
C SER A 585 -25.20 1.50 32.64
N SER A 586 -25.79 1.06 33.73
CA SER A 586 -26.36 -0.27 33.86
C SER A 586 -27.62 -0.23 34.73
N GLY A 587 -28.53 -1.17 34.50
CA GLY A 587 -29.79 -1.23 35.24
C GLY A 587 -30.73 -2.28 34.68
N ALA A 588 -31.93 -2.39 35.26
CA ALA A 588 -32.99 -3.25 34.74
C ALA A 588 -33.69 -2.59 33.54
N LEU A 589 -34.06 -3.39 32.53
CA LEU A 589 -34.88 -2.94 31.40
C LEU A 589 -36.34 -2.80 31.85
N VAL A 590 -36.65 -1.68 32.51
CA VAL A 590 -38.02 -1.31 32.89
C VAL A 590 -38.59 -0.35 31.83
N PRO A 591 -39.85 -0.52 31.37
CA PRO A 591 -40.53 0.48 30.55
C PRO A 591 -40.60 1.82 31.30
N GLN A 592 -40.32 2.93 30.62
CA GLN A 592 -40.54 4.27 31.19
C GLN A 592 -42.06 4.52 31.37
N PRO A 593 -42.50 5.33 32.35
CA PRO A 593 -43.92 5.57 32.64
C PRO A 593 -44.78 6.04 31.45
N ASP A 594 -44.15 6.50 30.37
CA ASP A 594 -44.75 7.05 29.16
C ASP A 594 -44.26 6.39 27.84
N ALA A 595 -43.45 5.33 27.91
CA ALA A 595 -42.89 4.66 26.73
C ALA A 595 -43.35 3.21 26.60
N SER A 596 -43.69 2.81 25.37
CA SER A 596 -44.07 1.42 25.03
C SER A 596 -42.90 0.43 25.04
N HIS A 597 -41.66 0.92 25.24
CA HIS A 597 -40.42 0.17 25.11
C HIS A 597 -39.37 0.61 26.14
N PRO A 598 -38.49 -0.30 26.63
CA PRO A 598 -37.35 0.07 27.46
C PRO A 598 -36.37 0.98 26.71
N GLY A 599 -35.91 2.05 27.36
CA GLY A 599 -35.01 3.03 26.78
C GLY A 599 -34.47 4.03 27.80
N GLY A 600 -33.57 4.89 27.35
CA GLY A 600 -32.94 5.91 28.18
C GLY A 600 -32.40 7.08 27.38
N VAL A 601 -31.98 8.12 28.10
CA VAL A 601 -31.42 9.36 27.55
C VAL A 601 -29.98 9.51 28.02
N VAL A 602 -29.10 9.90 27.11
CA VAL A 602 -27.72 10.28 27.43
C VAL A 602 -27.56 11.76 27.09
N ASP A 603 -27.13 12.53 28.09
CA ASP A 603 -26.66 13.90 27.89
C ASP A 603 -25.27 13.86 27.26
N VAL A 604 -25.17 14.44 26.07
CA VAL A 604 -23.96 14.47 25.24
C VAL A 604 -23.53 15.89 24.92
N SER A 605 -24.11 16.91 25.57
CA SER A 605 -23.81 18.33 25.27
C SER A 605 -22.34 18.68 25.54
N TYR A 606 -21.68 17.92 26.41
CA TYR A 606 -20.27 18.12 26.80
C TYR A 606 -19.27 17.30 25.96
N PHE A 607 -19.75 16.51 25.01
CA PHE A 607 -18.89 15.63 24.20
C PHE A 607 -18.29 16.43 23.04
N PRO A 608 -16.99 16.26 22.71
CA PRO A 608 -16.41 16.86 21.53
C PRO A 608 -17.13 16.47 20.23
N GLN A 609 -17.01 17.29 19.17
CA GLN A 609 -17.46 16.89 17.85
C GLN A 609 -16.73 15.62 17.40
N GLY A 610 -17.46 14.65 16.85
CA GLY A 610 -16.84 13.38 16.49
C GLY A 610 -17.81 12.21 16.32
N THR A 611 -17.22 11.09 15.92
CA THR A 611 -17.93 9.81 15.82
C THR A 611 -17.74 9.00 17.10
N TYR A 612 -18.85 8.47 17.61
CA TYR A 612 -18.91 7.68 18.82
C TYR A 612 -19.65 6.37 18.56
N TRP A 613 -19.38 5.36 19.38
CA TRP A 613 -20.05 4.07 19.35
C TRP A 613 -20.84 3.88 20.64
N PHE A 614 -22.14 3.68 20.51
CA PHE A 614 -22.99 3.24 21.59
C PHE A 614 -23.03 1.70 21.59
N ARG A 615 -22.41 1.11 22.61
CA ARG A 615 -22.37 -0.33 22.85
C ARG A 615 -23.33 -0.66 23.98
N MET A 616 -24.20 -1.64 23.80
CA MET A 616 -25.05 -2.13 24.88
C MET A 616 -25.04 -3.65 24.93
N ARG A 617 -24.90 -4.22 26.12
CA ARG A 617 -25.05 -5.64 26.41
C ARG A 617 -26.36 -5.84 27.17
N SER A 618 -27.11 -6.87 26.81
CA SER A 618 -28.24 -7.35 27.60
C SER A 618 -28.39 -8.86 27.38
N GLY A 619 -28.23 -9.63 28.45
CA GLY A 619 -28.02 -11.08 28.38
C GLY A 619 -26.86 -11.44 27.44
N ASN A 620 -27.08 -12.42 26.56
CA ASN A 620 -26.08 -12.87 25.56
C ASN A 620 -26.02 -11.99 24.29
N ARG A 621 -26.68 -10.82 24.27
CA ARG A 621 -26.76 -9.96 23.08
C ARG A 621 -25.94 -8.69 23.24
N VAL A 622 -25.30 -8.30 22.14
CA VAL A 622 -24.56 -7.04 22.01
C VAL A 622 -25.20 -6.20 20.91
N TYR A 623 -25.58 -4.98 21.25
CA TYR A 623 -26.08 -3.98 20.32
C TYR A 623 -24.98 -2.92 20.12
N LEU A 624 -24.77 -2.53 18.87
CA LEU A 624 -23.80 -1.50 18.49
C LEU A 624 -24.44 -0.54 17.49
N ARG A 625 -24.33 0.76 17.77
CA ARG A 625 -24.70 1.83 16.83
C ARG A 625 -23.67 2.93 16.86
N THR A 626 -23.40 3.49 15.69
CA THR A 626 -22.60 4.70 15.54
C THR A 626 -23.48 5.92 15.79
N TRP A 627 -22.97 6.91 16.50
CA TRP A 627 -23.58 8.22 16.66
C TRP A 627 -22.59 9.33 16.30
N ILE A 628 -23.09 10.39 15.70
CA ILE A 628 -22.30 11.55 15.28
C ILE A 628 -22.69 12.76 16.14
N LYS A 629 -21.72 13.27 16.90
CA LYS A 629 -21.78 14.57 17.56
C LYS A 629 -21.43 15.64 16.54
N ARG A 630 -22.38 16.53 16.26
CA ARG A 630 -22.12 17.71 15.43
C ARG A 630 -21.40 18.79 16.21
#